data_AF-A0A8D5ZEY5-F1
#
_entry.id   AF-A0A8D5ZEY5-F1
#
_cell.length_a   1.000
_cell.length_b   1.000
_cell.length_c   1.000
_cell.angle_alpha   90.00
_cell.angle_beta   90.00
_cell.angle_gamma   90.00
#
_symmetry.space_group_name_H-M   'P 1'
#
loop_
_entity.id
_entity.type
_entity.pdbx_description
1 polymer ?
#
loop_
_entity_poly.entity_id
_entity_poly.type
_entity_poly.pdbx_seq_one_letter_code
_entity_poly.pdbx_strand_id
1 'polypeptide(L)' 'MVKVTEKFQVTIPKDVREKINLKPNEEFEVIALNDNEILLRRKVKRVKDPLEVLIGKGEMKEEIPPEKIDELGEE' A
#
# COMPACT_ATOMS: atom_id res chain seq x y z
N MET A 1 14.19 -25.82 1.06
CA MET A 1 15.29 -24.84 1.22
C MET A 1 15.53 -24.15 -0.12
N VAL A 2 15.87 -22.87 -0.09
CA VAL A 2 16.09 -22.04 -1.28
C VAL A 2 17.56 -21.60 -1.31
N LYS A 3 18.17 -21.59 -2.49
CA LYS A 3 19.55 -21.14 -2.69
C LYS A 3 19.54 -19.65 -3.01
N VAL A 4 20.47 -18.91 -2.41
CA VAL A 4 20.73 -17.51 -2.75
C VAL A 4 21.47 -17.46 -4.09
N THR A 5 21.00 -16.62 -5.02
CA THR A 5 21.67 -16.43 -6.32
C THR A 5 22.90 -15.54 -6.20
N GLU A 6 23.72 -15.44 -7.26
CA GLU A 6 24.91 -14.56 -7.29
C GLU A 6 24.56 -13.07 -7.09
N LYS A 7 23.33 -12.68 -7.38
CA LYS A 7 22.80 -11.33 -7.15
C LYS A 7 22.10 -11.18 -5.79
N PHE A 8 22.36 -12.11 -4.87
CA PHE A 8 21.74 -12.14 -3.53
C PHE A 8 20.21 -12.24 -3.55
N GLN A 9 19.63 -12.83 -4.60
CA GLN A 9 18.18 -13.00 -4.69
C GLN A 9 17.77 -14.31 -4.04
N VAL A 10 16.61 -14.29 -3.36
CA VAL A 10 15.97 -15.47 -2.79
C VAL A 10 14.60 -15.63 -3.44
N THR A 11 14.38 -16.78 -4.08
CA THR A 11 13.08 -17.10 -4.66
C THR A 11 12.11 -17.50 -3.55
N ILE A 12 11.05 -16.72 -3.34
CA ILE A 12 9.98 -17.06 -2.39
C ILE A 12 9.14 -18.21 -2.98
N PRO A 13 9.08 -19.40 -2.36
CA PRO A 13 8.32 -20.56 -2.85
C PRO A 13 6.81 -20.29 -3.01
N LYS A 14 6.15 -21.07 -3.88
CA LYS A 14 4.74 -20.84 -4.27
C LYS A 14 3.78 -20.86 -3.07
N ASP A 15 3.92 -21.85 -2.20
CA ASP A 15 3.17 -22.02 -0.95
C ASP A 15 3.29 -20.79 -0.03
N VAL A 16 4.50 -20.23 0.09
CA VAL A 16 4.72 -19.01 0.88
C VAL A 16 4.07 -17.79 0.24
N ARG A 17 4.20 -17.63 -1.09
CA ARG A 17 3.58 -16.52 -1.84
C ARG A 17 2.06 -16.53 -1.70
N GLU A 18 1.44 -17.70 -1.83
CA GLU A 18 -0.02 -17.86 -1.71
C GLU A 18 -0.49 -17.58 -0.28
N LYS A 19 0.23 -18.08 0.73
CA LYS A 19 -0.10 -17.85 2.14
C LYS A 19 -0.14 -16.38 2.55
N ILE A 20 0.72 -15.55 1.98
CA ILE A 20 0.77 -14.10 2.29
C ILE A 20 0.12 -13.22 1.22
N ASN A 21 -0.46 -13.85 0.18
CA ASN A 21 -0.99 -13.18 -1.01
C ASN A 21 0.02 -12.17 -1.59
N LEU A 22 1.25 -12.63 -1.83
CA LEU A 22 2.33 -11.81 -2.36
C LEU A 22 2.07 -11.48 -3.83
N LYS A 23 2.09 -10.19 -4.18
CA LYS A 23 1.97 -9.76 -5.58
C LYS A 23 3.36 -9.61 -6.22
N PRO A 24 3.51 -9.91 -7.53
CA PRO A 24 4.72 -9.56 -8.27
C PRO A 24 5.02 -8.06 -8.14
N ASN A 25 6.31 -7.71 -8.09
CA ASN A 25 6.81 -6.32 -8.00
C ASN A 25 6.41 -5.56 -6.72
N GLU A 26 5.99 -6.26 -5.66
CA GLU A 26 5.71 -5.64 -4.36
C GLU A 26 7.01 -5.23 -3.64
N GLU A 27 7.05 -4.02 -3.07
CA GLU A 27 8.23 -3.50 -2.36
C GLU A 27 8.27 -3.98 -0.90
N PHE A 28 9.44 -4.48 -0.48
CA PHE A 28 9.72 -4.89 0.89
C PHE A 28 10.95 -4.16 1.43
N GLU A 29 10.91 -3.86 2.72
CA GLU A 29 12.08 -3.51 3.51
C GLU A 29 12.77 -4.80 3.97
N VAL A 30 14.10 -4.85 3.84
CA VAL A 30 14.92 -6.00 4.26
C VAL A 30 15.70 -5.61 5.50
N ILE A 31 15.48 -6.33 6.60
CA ILE A 31 16.08 -6.02 7.91
C ILE A 31 16.81 -7.26 8.41
N ALA A 32 18.07 -7.12 8.82
CA ALA A 32 18.78 -8.18 9.54
C ALA A 32 18.33 -8.16 11.01
N LEU A 33 17.80 -9.28 11.51
CA LEU A 33 17.44 -9.42 12.93
C LEU A 33 18.64 -9.92 13.74
N ASN A 34 19.42 -10.82 13.16
CA ASN A 34 20.66 -11.39 13.72
C ASN A 34 21.47 -12.04 12.57
N ASP A 35 22.54 -12.76 12.91
CA ASP A 35 23.44 -13.39 11.94
C ASP A 35 22.78 -14.46 11.06
N ASN A 36 21.63 -15.01 11.49
CA ASN A 36 20.95 -16.12 10.82
C ASN A 36 19.59 -15.75 10.21
N GLU A 37 19.04 -14.59 10.56
CA GLU A 37 17.66 -14.24 10.26
C GLU A 37 17.53 -12.86 9.60
N ILE A 38 16.78 -12.85 8.50
CA ILE A 38 16.33 -11.63 7.81
C ILE A 38 14.81 -11.54 7.87
N LEU A 39 14.30 -10.34 8.14
CA LEU A 39 12.89 -10.01 8.07
C LEU A 39 12.60 -9.23 6.79
N LEU A 40 11.66 -9.74 5.99
CA LEU A 40 11.08 -9.01 4.87
C LEU A 40 9.77 -8.37 5.34
N ARG A 41 9.75 -7.04 5.46
CA ARG A 41 8.58 -6.27 5.92
C ARG A 41 7.94 -5.53 4.76
N ARG A 42 6.64 -5.75 4.53
CA ARG A 42 5.85 -5.01 3.54
C ARG A 42 5.99 -3.51 3.77
N LYS A 43 6.35 -2.76 2.73
CA LYS A 43 6.34 -1.30 2.80
C LYS A 43 4.91 -0.82 2.74
N VAL A 44 4.24 -0.76 3.89
CA VAL A 44 2.92 -0.13 3.97
C VAL A 44 3.13 1.35 3.69
N LYS A 45 2.83 1.80 2.46
CA LYS A 45 2.70 3.22 2.18
C LYS A 45 1.52 3.71 3.03
N ARG A 46 1.80 4.15 4.25
CA ARG A 46 0.87 5.01 4.98
C ARG A 46 0.78 6.27 4.15
N VAL A 47 -0.24 6.36 3.31
CA VAL A 47 -0.61 7.64 2.72
C VAL A 47 -1.01 8.50 3.90
N LYS A 48 -0.27 9.58 4.13
CA LYS A 48 -0.50 10.47 5.28
C LYS A 48 -1.95 10.99 5.28
N ASP A 49 -2.51 11.16 4.09
CA ASP A 49 -3.92 11.42 3.85
C ASP A 49 -4.42 10.58 2.65
N PRO A 50 -4.98 9.39 2.88
CA PRO A 50 -5.50 8.52 1.81
C PRO A 50 -6.64 9.18 1.02
N LEU A 51 -7.40 10.08 1.66
CA LEU A 51 -8.54 10.74 1.06
C LEU A 51 -8.09 11.81 0.06
N GLU A 52 -6.98 12.49 0.31
CA GLU A 52 -6.37 13.43 -0.65
C GLU A 52 -6.03 12.73 -1.99
N VAL A 53 -5.60 11.47 -1.94
CA VAL A 53 -5.26 10.69 -3.14
C VAL A 53 -6.51 10.15 -3.85
N LEU A 54 -7.55 9.77 -3.10
CA LEU A 54 -8.77 9.16 -3.64
C LEU A 54 -9.77 10.19 -4.17
N ILE A 55 -9.89 11.34 -3.50
CA ILE A 55 -10.84 12.41 -3.81
C ILE A 55 -10.17 13.52 -4.65
N GLY A 56 -8.83 13.51 -4.72
CA GLY A 56 -8.03 14.60 -5.27
C GLY A 56 -8.04 15.81 -4.33
N LYS A 57 -7.21 16.83 -4.62
CA LYS A 57 -7.42 18.18 -4.06
C LYS A 57 -8.68 18.76 -4.68
N GLY A 58 -9.84 18.24 -4.26
CA GLY A 58 -11.10 18.91 -4.48
C GLY A 58 -10.95 20.29 -3.86
N GLU A 59 -11.03 21.32 -4.70
CA GLU A 59 -11.37 22.65 -4.22
C GLU A 59 -12.50 22.45 -3.22
N MET A 60 -12.27 22.87 -1.97
CA MET A 60 -13.27 22.79 -0.92
C MET A 60 -14.46 23.58 -1.47
N LYS A 61 -15.44 22.90 -2.05
CA LYS A 61 -16.68 23.53 -2.51
C LYS A 61 -17.20 24.22 -1.26
N GLU A 62 -17.40 25.53 -1.37
CA GLU A 62 -17.93 26.37 -0.29
C GLU A 62 -18.97 25.59 0.51
N GLU A 63 -18.92 25.68 1.84
CA GLU A 63 -19.92 25.04 2.69
C GLU A 63 -21.32 25.46 2.19
N ILE A 64 -22.07 24.51 1.64
CA ILE A 64 -23.40 24.79 1.11
C ILE A 64 -24.33 24.94 2.32
N PRO A 65 -24.95 26.11 2.51
CA PRO A 65 -25.94 26.28 3.57
C PRO A 65 -27.08 25.27 3.38
N PRO A 66 -27.63 24.67 4.45
CA PRO A 66 -28.68 23.66 4.34
C PRO A 66 -29.87 24.08 3.49
N GLU A 67 -30.15 25.38 3.45
CA GLU A 67 -31.26 25.99 2.71
C GLU A 67 -31.10 25.92 1.19
N LYS A 68 -29.86 25.74 0.70
CA LYS A 68 -29.54 25.67 -0.74
C LYS A 68 -29.39 24.25 -1.27
N ILE A 69 -29.52 23.24 -0.40
CA ILE A 69 -29.35 21.83 -0.80
C ILE A 69 -30.47 21.39 -1.74
N ASP A 70 -31.70 21.85 -1.49
CA ASP A 70 -32.86 21.48 -2.29
C ASP A 70 -32.76 22.03 -3.73
N GLU A 71 -32.22 23.24 -3.92
CA GLU A 71 -32.04 23.86 -5.24
C GLU A 71 -30.99 23.16 -6.12
N LEU A 72 -30.00 22.51 -5.51
CA LEU A 72 -28.93 21.80 -6.22
C LEU A 72 -29.34 20.40 -6.70
N GLY A 73 -30.44 19.86 -6.17
CA GLY A 73 -30.94 18.52 -6.52
C GLY A 73 -31.92 18.50 -7.70
N GLU A 74 -32.25 19.66 -8.27
CA GLU A 74 -33.27 19.81 -9.32
C GLU A 74 -32.71 19.88 -10.76
N GLU A 75 -31.50 19.39 -11.03
CA GLU A 75 -30.97 19.20 -12.40
C GLU A 75 -30.60 17.74 -12.72
#